data_AF-A0A935RHV8-F1
#
_entry.id   AF-A0A935RHV8-F1
#
_cell.length_a   1.000
_cell.length_b   1.000
_cell.length_c   1.000
_cell.angle_alpha   90.00
_cell.angle_beta   90.00
_cell.angle_gamma   90.00
#
_symmetry.space_group_name_H-M   'P 1'
#
loop_
_entity.id
_entity.type
_entity.pdbx_description
1 polymer ?
#
loop_
_entity_poly.entity_id
_entity_poly.type
_entity_poly.pdbx_seq_one_letter_code
_entity_poly.pdbx_strand_id
1 'polypeptide(L)'
;MTNDDSGPLSARYRDALRALLRYAIVMAIVGLLVGVAYQESAKKLSLETTGAGLHLEAVIGLALVHGHIFTIGVLLPLALAGALLMARRAGGREVGQRSLHWLVRGYLPAAAVTLVLQLVKGYHVLLAVRGGQTDLAAIDHAFLGGQEVLRYALFGVSHTAMGVCLVVFLVALWRSLRRG
;
A
#
# COMPACT_ATOMS: atom_id res chain seq x y z
N MET A 1 -5.88 17.03 35.39
CA MET A 1 -6.64 15.86 35.86
C MET A 1 -6.37 14.71 34.90
N THR A 2 -5.44 13.82 35.25
CA THR A 2 -5.09 12.63 34.47
C THR A 2 -5.77 11.43 35.11
N ASN A 3 -7.06 11.22 34.82
CA ASN A 3 -7.67 9.92 35.07
C ASN A 3 -7.14 8.96 34.01
N ASP A 4 -6.01 8.33 34.31
CA ASP A 4 -5.50 7.20 33.54
C ASP A 4 -6.30 5.92 33.90
N ASP A 5 -7.63 6.02 33.86
CA ASP A 5 -8.57 4.90 34.01
C ASP A 5 -8.76 4.17 32.67
N SER A 6 -7.76 4.24 31.79
CA SER A 6 -7.76 3.45 30.57
C SER A 6 -7.38 2.01 30.93
N GLY A 7 -8.36 1.29 31.48
CA GLY A 7 -8.25 -0.15 31.75
C GLY A 7 -7.64 -0.89 30.56
N PRO A 8 -6.99 -2.04 30.81
CA PRO A 8 -6.15 -2.71 29.82
C PRO A 8 -6.90 -2.92 28.50
N LEU A 9 -6.23 -2.57 27.39
CA LEU A 9 -6.78 -2.78 26.03
C LEU A 9 -7.27 -4.22 25.86
N SER A 10 -8.38 -4.44 25.17
CA SER A 10 -8.80 -5.81 24.87
C SER A 10 -7.76 -6.55 24.04
N ALA A 11 -7.71 -7.88 24.17
CA ALA A 11 -6.77 -8.71 23.40
C ALA A 11 -6.85 -8.45 21.90
N ARG A 12 -8.08 -8.30 21.37
CA ARG A 12 -8.36 -8.06 19.95
C ARG A 12 -7.80 -6.72 19.47
N TYR A 13 -7.89 -5.68 20.30
CA TYR A 13 -7.34 -4.37 20.00
C TYR A 13 -5.82 -4.41 19.93
N ARG A 14 -5.17 -5.09 20.90
CA ARG A 14 -3.73 -5.32 20.90
C ARG A 14 -3.27 -6.12 19.69
N ASP A 15 -4.02 -7.14 19.29
CA ASP A 15 -3.68 -7.97 18.14
C ASP A 15 -3.75 -7.18 16.83
N ALA A 16 -4.76 -6.31 16.66
CA ALA A 16 -4.85 -5.42 15.52
C ALA A 16 -3.66 -4.43 15.47
N LEU A 17 -3.31 -3.82 16.61
CA LEU A 17 -2.14 -2.93 16.70
C LEU A 17 -0.84 -3.66 16.34
N ARG A 18 -0.62 -4.87 16.88
CA ARG A 18 0.55 -5.69 16.53
C ARG A 18 0.57 -6.04 15.05
N ALA A 19 -0.57 -6.37 14.45
CA ALA A 19 -0.66 -6.68 13.03
C ALA A 19 -0.27 -5.48 12.16
N LEU A 20 -0.78 -4.28 12.46
CA LEU A 20 -0.43 -3.04 11.76
C LEU A 20 1.06 -2.72 11.89
N LEU A 21 1.62 -2.82 13.10
CA LEU A 21 3.04 -2.57 13.35
C LEU A 21 3.94 -3.57 12.64
N ARG A 22 3.65 -4.87 12.73
CA ARG A 22 4.41 -5.91 12.04
C ARG A 22 4.34 -5.73 10.54
N TYR A 23 3.15 -5.43 10.00
CA TYR A 23 2.98 -5.16 8.58
C TYR A 23 3.83 -3.96 8.14
N ALA A 24 3.78 -2.84 8.87
CA ALA A 24 4.59 -1.66 8.57
C ALA A 24 6.10 -1.95 8.58
N ILE A 25 6.58 -2.73 9.56
CA ILE A 25 7.99 -3.14 9.64
C ILE A 25 8.38 -3.99 8.42
N VAL A 26 7.57 -4.99 8.09
CA VAL A 26 7.81 -5.85 6.91
C VAL A 26 7.80 -5.02 5.63
N MET A 27 6.82 -4.14 5.46
CA MET A 27 6.72 -3.28 4.28
C MET A 27 7.86 -2.25 4.20
N ALA A 28 8.41 -1.79 5.32
CA ALA A 28 9.59 -0.92 5.32
C ALA A 28 10.81 -1.68 4.77
N ILE A 29 11.02 -2.93 5.20
CA ILE A 29 12.08 -3.79 4.66
C ILE A 29 11.85 -4.02 3.16
N VAL A 30 10.63 -4.37 2.75
CA VAL A 30 10.27 -4.54 1.33
C VAL A 30 10.52 -3.25 0.54
N GLY A 31 10.15 -2.09 1.08
CA GLY A 31 10.36 -0.79 0.46
C GLY A 31 11.83 -0.49 0.21
N LEU A 32 12.69 -0.76 1.20
CA LEU A 32 14.14 -0.62 1.06
C LEU A 32 14.71 -1.56 -0.02
N LEU A 33 14.31 -2.84 0.00
CA LEU A 33 14.74 -3.82 -1.01
C LEU A 33 14.29 -3.43 -2.41
N VAL A 34 13.04 -3.00 -2.57
CA VAL A 34 12.51 -2.51 -3.85
C VAL A 34 13.23 -1.25 -4.29
N GLY A 35 13.58 -0.35 -3.38
CA GLY A 35 14.34 0.87 -3.68
C GLY A 35 15.73 0.56 -4.23
N VAL A 36 16.45 -0.36 -3.59
CA VAL A 36 17.77 -0.83 -4.07
C VAL A 36 17.64 -1.52 -5.43
N ALA A 37 16.67 -2.44 -5.57
CA ALA A 37 16.45 -3.15 -6.82
C ALA A 37 16.07 -2.20 -7.98
N TYR A 38 15.26 -1.19 -7.70
CA TYR A 38 14.92 -0.12 -8.63
C TYR A 38 16.17 0.66 -9.07
N GLN A 39 16.97 1.14 -8.12
CA GLN A 39 18.20 1.89 -8.43
C GLN A 39 19.16 1.07 -9.30
N GLU A 40 19.39 -0.20 -8.96
CA GLU A 40 20.27 -1.09 -9.73
C GLU A 40 19.70 -1.45 -11.11
N SER A 41 18.38 -1.50 -11.24
CA SER A 41 17.73 -1.78 -12.53
C SER A 41 17.71 -0.56 -13.44
N ALA A 42 17.49 0.63 -12.89
CA ALA A 42 17.44 1.90 -13.62
C ALA A 42 18.81 2.26 -14.23
N LYS A 43 19.91 2.03 -13.51
CA LYS A 43 21.29 2.25 -14.01
C LYS A 43 21.60 1.50 -15.32
N LYS A 44 20.87 0.42 -15.61
CA LYS A 44 21.08 -0.42 -16.80
C LYS A 44 20.34 0.09 -18.04
N LEU A 45 19.63 1.22 -17.95
CA LEU A 45 18.99 1.89 -19.06
C LEU A 45 19.73 3.21 -19.30
N SER A 46 20.45 3.33 -20.42
CA SER A 46 21.26 4.51 -20.70
C SER A 46 20.40 5.66 -21.23
N LEU A 47 20.50 6.82 -20.58
CA LEU A 47 19.83 8.06 -20.99
C LEU A 47 20.24 8.49 -22.41
N GLU A 48 21.51 8.34 -22.77
CA GLU A 48 22.04 8.77 -24.07
C GLU A 48 21.43 7.97 -25.22
N THR A 49 21.24 6.65 -25.02
CA THR A 49 20.74 5.76 -26.07
C THR A 49 19.22 5.70 -26.13
N THR A 50 18.54 5.83 -24.98
CA THR A 50 17.08 5.69 -24.90
C THR A 50 16.34 7.02 -25.11
N GLY A 51 17.01 8.14 -24.87
CA GLY A 51 16.39 9.46 -24.85
C GLY A 51 15.65 9.73 -23.52
N ALA A 52 15.65 11.00 -23.10
CA ALA A 52 15.18 11.39 -21.77
C ALA A 52 13.70 11.06 -21.50
N GLY A 53 12.82 11.24 -22.49
CA GLY A 53 11.39 11.00 -22.33
C GLY A 53 11.07 9.52 -22.09
N LEU A 54 11.55 8.64 -22.96
CA LEU A 54 11.34 7.20 -22.84
C LEU A 54 12.03 6.61 -21.60
N HIS A 55 13.22 7.12 -21.25
CA HIS A 55 13.88 6.76 -20.00
C HIS A 55 13.01 7.11 -18.79
N LEU A 56 12.46 8.34 -18.72
CA LEU A 56 11.58 8.76 -17.63
C LEU A 56 10.35 7.85 -17.51
N GLU A 57 9.65 7.59 -18.61
CA GLU A 57 8.46 6.72 -18.64
C GLU A 57 8.79 5.29 -18.18
N ALA A 58 9.98 4.78 -18.53
CA ALA A 58 10.42 3.45 -18.13
C ALA A 58 10.70 3.31 -16.63
N VAL A 59 11.12 4.39 -15.96
CA VAL A 59 11.57 4.36 -14.55
C VAL A 59 10.54 4.93 -13.57
N ILE A 60 9.67 5.85 -14.02
CA ILE A 60 8.76 6.60 -13.14
C ILE A 60 7.78 5.68 -12.42
N GLY A 61 7.30 4.62 -13.08
CA GLY A 61 6.41 3.63 -12.48
C GLY A 61 7.03 2.97 -11.25
N LEU A 62 8.30 2.56 -11.34
CA LEU A 62 9.00 1.93 -10.21
C LEU A 62 9.33 2.93 -9.09
N ALA A 63 9.69 4.16 -9.43
CA ALA A 63 9.88 5.22 -8.44
C ALA A 63 8.59 5.52 -7.66
N LEU A 64 7.46 5.60 -8.36
CA LEU A 64 6.14 5.77 -7.74
C LEU A 64 5.81 4.58 -6.84
N VAL A 65 6.04 3.34 -7.29
CA VAL A 65 5.78 2.13 -6.48
C VAL A 65 6.59 2.14 -5.19
N HIS A 66 7.87 2.50 -5.25
CA HIS A 66 8.69 2.66 -4.04
C HIS A 66 8.06 3.66 -3.05
N GLY A 67 7.62 4.82 -3.54
CA GLY A 67 6.87 5.78 -2.75
C GLY A 67 5.57 5.22 -2.15
N HIS A 68 4.79 4.48 -2.95
CA HIS A 68 3.54 3.86 -2.50
C HIS A 68 3.75 2.77 -1.45
N ILE A 69 4.85 2.01 -1.53
CA ILE A 69 5.20 1.05 -0.49
C ILE A 69 5.38 1.76 0.85
N PHE A 70 6.06 2.91 0.89
CA PHE A 70 6.22 3.66 2.13
C PHE A 70 4.92 4.32 2.58
N THR A 71 4.17 4.98 1.70
CA THR A 71 2.96 5.68 2.11
C THR A 71 1.82 4.73 2.52
N ILE A 72 1.51 3.73 1.69
CA ILE A 72 0.41 2.78 1.90
C ILE A 72 0.84 1.60 2.77
N GLY A 73 2.07 1.11 2.57
CA GLY A 73 2.59 -0.07 3.27
C GLY A 73 3.15 0.23 4.67
N VAL A 74 3.64 1.45 4.92
CA VAL A 74 4.31 1.79 6.20
C VAL A 74 3.57 2.89 6.94
N LEU A 75 3.54 4.10 6.39
CA LEU A 75 3.05 5.30 7.08
C LEU A 75 1.56 5.20 7.41
N LEU A 76 0.72 4.75 6.47
CA LEU A 76 -0.71 4.63 6.69
C LEU A 76 -1.03 3.57 7.78
N PRO A 77 -0.50 2.34 7.79
CA PRO A 77 -0.67 1.40 8.90
C PRO A 77 -0.22 1.95 10.25
N LEU A 78 0.90 2.67 10.31
CA LEU A 78 1.35 3.35 11.54
C LEU A 78 0.35 4.42 11.98
N ALA A 79 -0.15 5.22 11.04
CA ALA A 79 -1.16 6.24 11.31
C ALA A 79 -2.46 5.64 11.83
N LEU A 80 -2.91 4.50 11.27
CA LEU A 80 -4.12 3.80 11.71
C LEU A 80 -3.93 3.19 13.11
N ALA A 81 -2.74 2.65 13.41
CA ALA A 81 -2.40 2.18 14.75
C ALA A 81 -2.37 3.33 15.77
N GLY A 82 -1.77 4.46 15.39
CA GLY A 82 -1.76 5.68 16.18
C GLY A 82 -3.17 6.22 16.43
N ALA A 83 -4.02 6.26 15.39
CA ALA A 83 -5.40 6.71 15.48
C ALA A 83 -6.24 5.86 16.44
N LEU A 84 -6.04 4.54 16.46
CA LEU A 84 -6.65 3.64 17.44
C LEU A 84 -6.24 4.02 18.88
N LEU A 85 -4.93 4.14 19.13
CA LEU A 85 -4.42 4.52 20.46
C LEU A 85 -4.90 5.90 20.91
N MET A 86 -4.87 6.89 20.01
CA MET A 86 -5.33 8.25 20.29
C MET A 86 -6.83 8.29 20.56
N ALA A 87 -7.64 7.55 19.80
CA ALA A 87 -9.08 7.49 20.05
C ALA A 87 -9.41 6.92 21.43
N ARG A 88 -8.67 5.91 21.90
CA ARG A 88 -8.82 5.40 23.27
C ARG A 88 -8.37 6.40 24.32
N ARG A 89 -7.22 7.06 24.12
CA ARG A 89 -6.73 8.08 25.06
C ARG A 89 -7.64 9.31 25.13
N ALA A 90 -8.35 9.62 24.05
CA ALA A 90 -9.36 10.68 24.01
C ALA A 90 -10.69 10.29 24.67
N GLY A 91 -10.77 9.15 25.37
CA GLY A 91 -12.00 8.66 26.03
C GLY A 91 -12.91 7.83 25.14
N GLY A 92 -12.62 7.72 23.83
CA GLY A 92 -13.40 6.91 22.90
C GLY A 92 -13.44 5.43 23.29
N ARG A 93 -14.55 4.76 23.00
CA ARG A 93 -14.68 3.30 23.21
C ARG A 93 -13.81 2.51 22.23
N GLU A 94 -13.51 1.26 22.52
CA GLU A 94 -12.82 0.41 21.54
C GLU A 94 -13.63 0.21 20.26
N VAL A 95 -12.94 0.23 19.12
CA VAL A 95 -13.49 -0.11 17.81
C VAL A 95 -13.90 -1.59 17.80
N GLY A 96 -15.09 -1.88 17.26
CA GLY A 96 -15.63 -3.24 17.24
C GLY A 96 -14.81 -4.23 16.42
N GLN A 97 -14.86 -5.50 16.79
CA GLN A 97 -14.10 -6.59 16.16
C GLN A 97 -14.27 -6.66 14.64
N ARG A 98 -15.50 -6.48 14.14
CA ARG A 98 -15.77 -6.53 12.70
C ARG A 98 -14.98 -5.47 11.93
N SER A 99 -14.90 -4.26 12.45
CA SER A 99 -14.14 -3.16 11.82
C SER A 99 -12.63 -3.39 11.91
N LEU A 100 -12.13 -3.95 13.01
CA LEU A 100 -10.74 -4.38 13.11
C LEU A 100 -10.40 -5.49 12.12
N HIS A 101 -11.32 -6.42 11.85
CA HIS A 101 -11.15 -7.44 10.80
C HIS A 101 -11.10 -6.83 9.40
N TRP A 102 -11.96 -5.85 9.08
CA TRP A 102 -11.87 -5.12 7.80
C TRP A 102 -10.51 -4.46 7.61
N LEU A 103 -9.94 -3.91 8.69
CA LEU A 103 -8.61 -3.34 8.65
C LEU A 103 -7.53 -4.41 8.44
N VAL A 104 -7.47 -5.43 9.29
CA VAL A 104 -6.34 -6.39 9.29
C VAL A 104 -6.44 -7.41 8.15
N ARG A 105 -7.64 -7.91 7.86
CA ARG A 105 -7.88 -8.97 6.86
C ARG A 105 -8.41 -8.46 5.53
N GLY A 106 -8.85 -7.20 5.47
CA GLY A 106 -9.29 -6.56 4.23
C GLY A 106 -8.23 -5.60 3.69
N TYR A 107 -7.95 -4.52 4.42
CA TYR A 107 -7.03 -3.47 3.95
C TYR A 107 -5.61 -4.00 3.74
N LEU A 108 -5.01 -4.71 4.70
CA LEU A 108 -3.59 -5.14 4.56
C LEU A 108 -3.36 -6.06 3.34
N PRO A 109 -4.17 -7.12 3.11
CA PRO A 109 -4.00 -7.94 1.91
C PRO A 109 -4.28 -7.17 0.62
N ALA A 110 -5.33 -6.32 0.59
CA ALA A 110 -5.67 -5.52 -0.59
C ALA A 110 -4.56 -4.52 -0.94
N ALA A 111 -3.95 -3.88 0.07
CA ALA A 111 -2.78 -3.02 -0.08
C ALA A 111 -1.58 -3.81 -0.63
N ALA A 112 -1.27 -4.96 -0.05
CA ALA A 112 -0.16 -5.81 -0.52
C ALA A 112 -0.35 -6.24 -1.99
N VAL A 113 -1.54 -6.73 -2.36
CA VAL A 113 -1.85 -7.11 -3.75
C VAL A 113 -1.71 -5.91 -4.69
N THR A 114 -2.24 -4.75 -4.30
CA THR A 114 -2.14 -3.53 -5.11
C THR A 114 -0.67 -3.15 -5.34
N LEU A 115 0.17 -3.17 -4.31
CA LEU A 115 1.59 -2.85 -4.42
C LEU A 115 2.35 -3.86 -5.29
N VAL A 116 2.04 -5.16 -5.16
CA VAL A 116 2.62 -6.20 -6.03
C VAL A 116 2.24 -5.97 -7.49
N LEU A 117 0.96 -5.70 -7.79
CA LEU A 117 0.51 -5.44 -9.16
C LEU A 117 1.19 -4.21 -9.76
N GLN A 118 1.33 -3.13 -8.99
CA GLN A 118 2.05 -1.94 -9.47
C GLN A 118 3.53 -2.23 -9.69
N LEU A 119 4.18 -3.00 -8.80
CA LEU A 119 5.59 -3.39 -8.95
C LEU A 119 5.80 -4.23 -10.22
N VAL A 120 4.93 -5.21 -10.46
CA VAL A 120 4.95 -6.05 -11.66
C VAL A 120 4.74 -5.20 -12.92
N LYS A 121 3.80 -4.25 -12.90
CA LYS A 121 3.61 -3.30 -14.01
C LYS A 121 4.84 -2.43 -14.25
N GLY A 122 5.45 -1.89 -13.19
CA GLY A 122 6.67 -1.08 -13.29
C GLY A 122 7.83 -1.85 -13.92
N TYR A 123 8.06 -3.10 -13.48
CA TYR A 123 9.11 -3.94 -14.07
C TYR A 123 8.79 -4.38 -15.49
N HIS A 124 7.53 -4.67 -15.82
CA HIS A 124 7.11 -4.99 -17.19
C HIS A 124 7.51 -3.87 -18.17
N VAL A 125 7.19 -2.62 -17.82
CA VAL A 125 7.56 -1.46 -18.66
C VAL A 125 9.09 -1.32 -18.74
N LEU A 126 9.78 -1.33 -17.61
CA LEU A 126 11.24 -1.18 -17.59
C LEU A 126 11.94 -2.25 -18.44
N LEU A 127 11.54 -3.52 -18.28
CA LEU A 127 12.17 -4.62 -19.00
C LEU A 127 11.87 -4.59 -20.49
N ALA A 128 10.65 -4.19 -20.89
CA ALA A 128 10.31 -4.05 -22.31
C ALA A 128 11.14 -2.95 -22.98
N VAL A 129 11.27 -1.78 -22.34
CA VAL A 129 12.11 -0.68 -22.84
C VAL A 129 13.58 -1.08 -22.90
N ARG A 130 14.09 -1.77 -21.87
CA ARG A 130 15.45 -2.33 -21.89
C ARG A 130 15.65 -3.38 -22.99
N GLY A 131 14.60 -4.08 -23.38
CA GLY A 131 14.57 -5.00 -24.52
C GLY A 131 14.48 -4.32 -25.89
N GLY A 132 14.47 -2.97 -25.94
CA GLY A 132 14.45 -2.19 -27.17
C GLY A 132 13.05 -1.79 -27.65
N GLN A 133 11.98 -2.09 -26.89
CA GLN A 133 10.65 -1.61 -27.25
C GLN A 133 10.49 -0.12 -26.91
N THR A 134 10.05 0.66 -27.89
CA THR A 134 9.84 2.11 -27.76
C THR A 134 8.37 2.51 -27.82
N ASP A 135 7.49 1.61 -28.27
CA ASP A 135 6.05 1.84 -28.32
C ASP A 135 5.42 1.51 -26.94
N LEU A 136 5.20 2.55 -26.14
CA LEU A 136 4.61 2.42 -24.81
C LEU A 136 3.18 1.88 -24.84
N ALA A 137 2.42 2.14 -25.91
CA ALA A 137 1.06 1.61 -26.04
C ALA A 137 1.11 0.09 -26.27
N ALA A 138 2.01 -0.38 -27.12
CA ALA A 138 2.24 -1.81 -27.32
C ALA A 138 2.73 -2.49 -26.03
N ILE A 139 3.61 -1.86 -25.26
CA ILE A 139 4.08 -2.36 -23.97
C ILE A 139 2.91 -2.49 -22.97
N ASP A 140 2.09 -1.45 -22.83
CA ASP A 140 0.95 -1.47 -21.90
C ASP A 140 -0.11 -2.50 -22.34
N HIS A 141 -0.36 -2.64 -23.64
CA HIS A 141 -1.23 -3.66 -24.20
C HIS A 141 -0.65 -5.08 -24.03
N ALA A 142 0.66 -5.27 -23.97
CA ALA A 142 1.26 -6.58 -23.71
C ALA A 142 1.19 -7.01 -22.23
N PHE A 143 0.88 -6.08 -21.31
CA PHE A 143 0.84 -6.37 -19.89
C PHE A 143 -0.19 -7.45 -19.54
N LEU A 144 0.22 -8.44 -18.72
CA LEU A 144 -0.58 -9.65 -18.42
C LEU A 144 -1.03 -10.41 -19.68
N GLY A 145 -0.19 -10.43 -20.72
CA GLY A 145 -0.49 -11.10 -21.98
C GLY A 145 -1.60 -10.42 -22.80
N GLY A 146 -1.89 -9.15 -22.53
CA GLY A 146 -2.93 -8.36 -23.20
C GLY A 146 -4.36 -8.68 -22.80
N GLN A 147 -4.54 -9.31 -21.64
CA GLN A 147 -5.87 -9.51 -21.07
C GLN A 147 -6.36 -8.25 -20.36
N GLU A 148 -6.94 -7.32 -21.11
CA GLU A 148 -7.43 -6.04 -20.57
C GLU A 148 -8.43 -6.22 -19.43
N VAL A 149 -9.39 -7.14 -19.58
CA VAL A 149 -10.42 -7.42 -18.56
C VAL A 149 -9.78 -7.89 -17.27
N LEU A 150 -8.80 -8.80 -17.34
CA LEU A 150 -8.08 -9.30 -16.17
C LEU A 150 -7.31 -8.16 -15.48
N ARG A 151 -6.62 -7.32 -16.26
CA ARG A 151 -5.90 -6.15 -15.76
C ARG A 151 -6.83 -5.21 -14.99
N TYR A 152 -7.95 -4.81 -15.60
CA TYR A 152 -8.89 -3.90 -14.95
C TYR A 152 -9.55 -4.52 -13.73
N ALA A 153 -9.90 -5.82 -13.79
CA ALA A 153 -10.45 -6.53 -12.65
C ALA A 153 -9.47 -6.57 -11.48
N LEU A 154 -8.20 -6.94 -11.71
CA LEU A 154 -7.19 -7.04 -10.65
C LEU A 154 -6.91 -5.68 -10.00
N PHE A 155 -6.59 -4.65 -10.80
CA PHE A 155 -6.30 -3.32 -10.27
C PHE A 155 -7.53 -2.66 -9.64
N GLY A 156 -8.68 -2.74 -10.31
CA GLY A 156 -9.93 -2.16 -9.83
C GLY A 156 -10.36 -2.79 -8.51
N VAL A 157 -10.44 -4.13 -8.46
CA VAL A 157 -10.88 -4.84 -7.25
C VAL A 157 -9.92 -4.60 -6.09
N SER A 158 -8.61 -4.73 -6.28
CA SER A 158 -7.66 -4.57 -5.17
C SER A 158 -7.65 -3.14 -4.62
N HIS A 159 -7.69 -2.14 -5.50
CA HIS A 159 -7.67 -0.74 -5.10
C HIS A 159 -8.99 -0.32 -4.44
N THR A 160 -10.13 -0.69 -5.03
CA THR A 160 -11.45 -0.42 -4.45
C THR A 160 -11.62 -1.13 -3.10
N ALA A 161 -11.19 -2.38 -2.97
CA ALA A 161 -11.24 -3.11 -1.71
C ALA A 161 -10.46 -2.38 -0.61
N MET A 162 -9.27 -1.86 -0.92
CA MET A 162 -8.47 -1.05 0.01
C MET A 162 -9.24 0.19 0.49
N GLY A 163 -9.84 0.95 -0.44
CA GLY A 163 -10.65 2.13 -0.13
C GLY A 163 -11.87 1.81 0.74
N VAL A 164 -12.61 0.74 0.40
CA VAL A 164 -13.78 0.30 1.18
C VAL A 164 -13.39 -0.07 2.61
N CYS A 165 -12.29 -0.82 2.80
CA CYS A 165 -11.82 -1.21 4.12
C CYS A 165 -11.45 0.02 4.98
N LEU A 166 -10.79 1.01 4.39
CA LEU A 166 -10.45 2.26 5.06
C LEU A 166 -11.70 3.04 5.46
N VAL A 167 -12.69 3.20 4.57
CA VAL A 167 -13.94 3.90 4.88
C VAL A 167 -14.69 3.22 6.03
N VAL A 168 -14.83 1.89 5.99
CA VAL A 168 -15.49 1.12 7.06
C VAL A 168 -14.78 1.33 8.40
N PHE A 169 -13.44 1.33 8.40
CA PHE A 169 -12.65 1.60 9.59
C PHE A 169 -12.83 3.04 10.10
N LEU A 170 -12.70 4.04 9.24
CA LEU A 170 -12.80 5.46 9.60
C LEU A 170 -14.17 5.81 10.19
N VAL A 171 -15.25 5.26 9.61
CA VAL A 171 -16.61 5.41 10.16
C VAL A 171 -16.71 4.77 11.54
N ALA A 172 -16.09 3.59 11.74
CA ALA A 172 -16.09 2.92 13.03
C ALA A 172 -15.28 3.67 14.09
N LEU A 173 -14.15 4.25 13.71
CA LEU A 173 -13.30 5.10 14.55
C LEU A 173 -14.06 6.36 14.98
N TRP A 174 -14.71 7.05 14.04
CA TRP A 174 -15.55 8.21 14.35
C TRP A 174 -16.70 7.88 15.31
N ARG A 175 -17.37 6.74 15.12
CA ARG A 175 -18.41 6.24 16.05
C ARG A 175 -17.86 5.76 17.40
N SER A 176 -16.56 5.53 17.51
CA SER A 176 -15.88 5.21 18.76
C SER A 176 -15.69 6.48 19.59
N LEU A 177 -15.25 7.57 18.94
CA LEU A 177 -15.08 8.89 19.57
C LEU A 177 -16.39 9.53 20.03
N ARG A 178 -17.48 9.39 19.26
CA ARG A 178 -18.78 10.01 19.60
C ARG A 178 -19.52 9.38 20.80
N ARG A 179 -19.06 8.24 21.28
CA ARG A 179 -19.73 7.45 22.34
C ARG A 179 -18.86 7.22 23.56
N GLY A 180 -17.68 7.87 23.61
CA GLY A 180 -16.88 8.03 24.82
C GLY A 180 -17.27 9.35 25.47
#